data_AF-A0A0J1FUW1-F1
#
_entry.id   AF-A0A0J1FUW1-F1
#
_cell.length_a   1.000
_cell.length_b   1.000
_cell.length_c   1.000
_cell.angle_alpha   90.00
_cell.angle_beta   90.00
_cell.angle_gamma   90.00
#
_symmetry.space_group_name_H-M   'P 1'
#
loop_
_entity.id
_entity.type
_entity.pdbx_description
1 polymer ?
#
loop_
_entity_poly.entity_id
_entity_poly.type
_entity_poly.pdbx_seq_one_letter_code
_entity_poly.pdbx_strand_id
1 'polypeptide(L)'
;MDKLNYVIAENLKRLREERKLSLDNVSRLSGVSKSMLGQIERGEVNPTVSTVWKISNGLKISFTQLMSRPEADIECIDKTEIQPLIEDNGRFRNFPVFPFDSKRRFEMYSLEIDSGGHLDAEAHPHGTQEFITVFSGEVIISLNNNNFLVTTGNSIRFKADSPHSYKNSGSEVCTLCMVIYYPQ
;
A
#
# COMPACT_ATOMS: atom_id res chain seq x y z
N MET A 1 2.81 2.54 -11.45
CA MET A 1 3.34 1.17 -11.24
C MET A 1 4.83 1.20 -11.50
N ASP A 2 5.63 1.32 -10.45
CA ASP A 2 7.09 1.34 -10.60
C ASP A 2 7.59 -0.07 -10.88
N LYS A 3 8.39 -0.22 -11.93
CA LYS A 3 8.92 -1.52 -12.33
C LYS A 3 9.93 -2.00 -11.27
N LEU A 4 9.88 -3.28 -10.91
CA LEU A 4 10.74 -3.95 -9.90
C LEU A 4 12.24 -3.65 -10.06
N ASN A 5 12.72 -3.39 -11.28
CA ASN A 5 14.11 -3.00 -11.53
C ASN A 5 14.49 -1.68 -10.84
N TYR A 6 13.57 -0.72 -10.69
CA TYR A 6 13.83 0.53 -9.97
C TYR A 6 14.00 0.30 -8.47
N VAL A 7 13.19 -0.60 -7.87
CA VAL A 7 13.34 -0.96 -6.46
C VAL A 7 14.70 -1.61 -6.20
N ILE A 8 15.15 -2.49 -7.10
CA ILE A 8 16.47 -3.11 -7.01
C ILE A 8 17.59 -2.06 -7.18
N ALA A 9 17.42 -1.12 -8.11
CA ALA A 9 18.37 -0.03 -8.35
C ALA A 9 18.58 0.84 -7.11
N GLU A 10 17.48 1.31 -6.52
CA GLU A 10 17.48 2.14 -5.31
C GLU A 10 18.09 1.40 -4.12
N ASN A 11 17.68 0.15 -3.88
CA ASN A 11 18.21 -0.64 -2.77
C ASN A 11 19.70 -0.94 -2.92
N LEU A 12 20.16 -1.28 -4.14
CA LEU A 12 21.57 -1.52 -4.39
C LEU A 12 22.40 -0.28 -4.08
N LYS A 13 21.98 0.88 -4.60
CA LYS A 13 22.66 2.16 -4.36
C LYS A 13 22.69 2.51 -2.89
N ARG A 14 21.53 2.46 -2.22
CA ARG A 14 21.37 2.76 -0.79
C ARG A 14 22.27 1.88 0.08
N LEU A 15 22.19 0.55 -0.06
CA LEU A 15 22.98 -0.39 0.74
C LEU A 15 24.49 -0.25 0.48
N ARG A 16 24.87 0.06 -0.76
CA ARG A 16 26.26 0.34 -1.11
C ARG A 16 26.76 1.60 -0.41
N GLU A 17 25.99 2.69 -0.43
CA GLU A 17 26.34 3.98 0.16
C GLU A 17 26.36 3.94 1.69
N GLU A 18 25.36 3.32 2.33
CA GLU A 18 25.31 3.09 3.79
C GLU A 18 26.56 2.37 4.30
N ARG A 19 27.07 1.41 3.51
CA ARG A 19 28.26 0.63 3.84
C ARG A 19 29.56 1.23 3.30
N LYS A 20 29.52 2.43 2.71
CA LYS A 20 30.66 3.14 2.12
C LYS A 20 31.43 2.29 1.10
N LEU A 21 30.73 1.46 0.32
CA LEU A 21 31.32 0.61 -0.70
C LEU A 21 31.37 1.36 -2.04
N SER A 22 32.47 1.22 -2.78
CA SER A 22 32.49 1.59 -4.20
C SER A 22 31.81 0.51 -5.05
N LEU A 23 31.40 0.83 -6.27
CA LEU A 23 30.92 -0.19 -7.22
C LEU A 23 31.97 -1.29 -7.47
N ASP A 24 33.26 -0.93 -7.37
CA ASP A 24 34.37 -1.87 -7.47
C ASP A 24 34.40 -2.85 -6.30
N ASN A 25 34.20 -2.36 -5.07
CA ASN A 25 34.07 -3.21 -3.88
C ASN A 25 32.90 -4.19 -4.02
N VAL A 26 31.73 -3.71 -4.45
CA VAL A 26 30.55 -4.56 -4.66
C VAL A 26 30.80 -5.59 -5.76
N SER A 27 31.53 -5.20 -6.81
CA SER A 27 31.92 -6.11 -7.90
C SER A 27 32.76 -7.27 -7.38
N ARG A 28 33.78 -6.98 -6.56
CA ARG A 28 34.62 -8.01 -5.92
C ARG A 28 33.85 -8.91 -4.96
N LEU A 29 32.88 -8.35 -4.22
CA LEU A 29 32.09 -9.10 -3.25
C LEU A 29 31.04 -10.02 -3.91
N SER A 30 30.39 -9.55 -4.97
CA SER A 30 29.27 -10.25 -5.62
C SER A 30 29.67 -11.09 -6.83
N GLY A 31 30.83 -10.82 -7.43
CA GLY A 31 31.21 -11.40 -8.73
C GLY A 31 30.40 -10.86 -9.91
N VAL A 32 29.65 -9.77 -9.74
CA VAL A 32 28.96 -9.04 -10.82
C VAL A 32 29.87 -7.91 -11.30
N SER A 33 29.95 -7.68 -12.62
CA SER A 33 30.86 -6.65 -13.15
C SER A 33 30.47 -5.24 -12.70
N LYS A 34 31.47 -4.38 -12.47
CA LYS A 34 31.28 -2.97 -12.11
C LYS A 34 30.38 -2.21 -13.09
N SER A 35 30.51 -2.49 -14.39
CA SER A 35 29.67 -1.90 -15.43
C SER A 35 28.19 -2.29 -15.24
N MET A 36 27.92 -3.59 -15.07
CA MET A 36 26.57 -4.10 -14.85
C MET A 36 25.96 -3.54 -13.56
N LEU A 37 26.72 -3.48 -12.47
CA LEU A 37 26.26 -2.85 -11.22
C LEU A 37 25.89 -1.37 -11.42
N GLY A 38 26.70 -0.62 -12.17
CA GLY A 38 26.40 0.77 -12.49
C GLY A 38 25.14 0.93 -13.35
N GLN A 39 24.93 0.05 -14.33
CA GLN A 39 23.69 0.05 -15.14
C GLN A 39 22.46 -0.31 -14.30
N ILE A 40 22.59 -1.25 -13.36
CA ILE A 40 21.53 -1.61 -12.42
C ILE A 40 21.19 -0.41 -11.53
N GLU A 41 22.17 0.28 -10.92
CA GLU A 41 21.91 1.45 -10.06
C GLU A 41 21.26 2.63 -10.80
N ARG A 42 21.45 2.74 -12.12
CA ARG A 42 20.78 3.76 -12.95
C ARG A 42 19.41 3.30 -13.48
N GLY A 43 18.99 2.06 -13.18
CA GLY A 43 17.74 1.49 -13.68
C GLY A 43 17.73 1.19 -15.18
N GLU A 44 18.89 1.21 -15.85
CA GLU A 44 19.04 1.05 -17.31
C GLU A 44 18.84 -0.42 -17.75
N VAL A 45 19.05 -1.36 -16.84
CA VAL A 45 18.95 -2.80 -17.11
C VAL A 45 18.08 -3.50 -16.06
N ASN A 46 17.39 -4.55 -16.49
CA ASN A 46 16.66 -5.43 -15.58
C ASN A 46 17.56 -6.62 -15.19
N PRO A 47 18.00 -6.73 -13.92
CA PRO A 47 18.89 -7.81 -13.51
C PRO A 47 18.18 -9.16 -13.54
N THR A 48 18.92 -10.22 -13.89
CA THR A 48 18.41 -11.59 -13.77
C THR A 48 18.30 -12.01 -12.30
N VAL A 49 17.47 -13.00 -11.99
CA VAL A 49 17.37 -13.60 -10.64
C VAL A 49 18.73 -14.06 -10.12
N SER A 50 19.57 -14.65 -10.99
CA SER A 50 20.93 -15.05 -10.63
C SER A 50 21.81 -13.86 -10.25
N THR A 51 21.70 -12.74 -10.98
CA THR A 51 22.41 -11.49 -10.68
C THR A 51 21.99 -10.94 -9.32
N VAL A 52 20.69 -10.91 -9.02
CA VAL A 52 20.16 -10.47 -7.72
C VAL A 52 20.72 -11.34 -6.59
N TRP A 53 20.72 -12.67 -6.75
CA TRP A 53 21.33 -13.59 -5.76
C TRP A 53 22.82 -13.35 -5.53
N LYS A 54 23.60 -13.15 -6.61
CA LYS A 54 25.03 -12.82 -6.51
C LYS A 54 25.27 -11.55 -5.71
N ILE A 55 24.49 -10.50 -5.98
CA ILE A 55 24.57 -9.23 -5.26
C ILE A 55 24.19 -9.42 -3.79
N SER A 56 23.06 -10.08 -3.51
CA SER A 56 22.59 -10.33 -2.15
C SER A 56 23.61 -11.13 -1.33
N ASN A 57 24.19 -12.18 -1.91
CA ASN A 57 25.21 -12.99 -1.25
C ASN A 57 26.50 -12.19 -1.01
N GLY A 58 26.96 -11.43 -1.99
CA GLY A 58 28.15 -10.60 -1.85
C GLY A 58 27.99 -9.50 -0.78
N LEU A 59 26.79 -8.93 -0.68
CA LEU A 59 26.43 -7.97 0.35
C LEU A 59 25.96 -8.62 1.65
N LYS A 60 25.89 -9.95 1.77
CA LYS A 60 25.39 -10.65 2.96
C LYS A 60 24.03 -10.11 3.45
N ILE A 61 23.10 -9.90 2.52
CA ILE A 61 21.72 -9.50 2.76
C ILE A 61 20.78 -10.59 2.26
N SER A 62 19.52 -10.58 2.69
CA SER A 62 18.52 -11.46 2.08
C SER A 62 18.21 -11.02 0.64
N PHE A 63 17.78 -11.98 -0.18
CA PHE A 63 17.25 -11.72 -1.52
C PHE A 63 16.08 -10.72 -1.48
N THR A 64 15.17 -10.91 -0.51
CA THR A 64 14.01 -10.04 -0.30
C THR A 64 14.38 -8.61 0.06
N GLN A 65 15.48 -8.39 0.78
CA GLN A 65 15.93 -7.04 1.16
C GLN A 65 16.36 -6.19 -0.04
N LEU A 66 16.85 -6.82 -1.13
CA LEU A 66 17.19 -6.11 -2.35
C LEU A 66 15.96 -5.84 -3.24
N MET A 67 14.93 -6.68 -3.14
CA MET A 67 13.72 -6.62 -3.95
C MET A 67 12.54 -5.88 -3.32
N SER A 68 12.55 -5.72 -2.00
CA SER A 68 11.47 -5.04 -1.27
C SER A 68 11.82 -3.60 -1.06
N ARG A 69 10.84 -2.70 -1.15
CA ARG A 69 11.06 -1.34 -0.63
C ARG A 69 11.37 -1.44 0.86
N PRO A 70 12.39 -0.73 1.37
CA PRO A 70 12.48 -0.48 2.79
C PRO A 70 11.18 0.23 3.18
N GLU A 71 10.51 -0.25 4.21
CA GLU A 71 9.47 0.54 4.85
C GLU A 71 10.19 1.79 5.38
N ALA A 72 9.80 2.97 4.91
CA ALA A 72 10.41 4.20 5.39
C ALA A 72 10.08 4.33 6.88
N ASP A 73 11.07 4.71 7.70
CA ASP A 73 10.82 4.96 9.14
C ASP A 73 9.75 6.03 9.36
N ILE A 74 9.59 6.93 8.38
CA ILE A 74 8.56 7.97 8.32
C ILE A 74 8.05 8.03 6.88
N GLU A 75 6.74 7.94 6.71
CA GLU A 75 6.05 8.11 5.43
C GLU A 75 4.95 9.17 5.61
N CYS A 76 5.00 10.23 4.80
CA CYS A 76 3.95 11.24 4.73
C CYS A 76 3.23 11.08 3.39
N ILE A 77 1.91 10.99 3.45
CA ILE A 77 1.07 10.77 2.27
C ILE A 77 0.34 12.06 1.93
N ASP A 78 0.63 12.63 0.76
CA ASP A 78 -0.19 13.69 0.18
C ASP A 78 -1.34 13.07 -0.61
N LYS A 79 -2.57 13.21 -0.07
CA LYS A 79 -3.77 12.67 -0.72
C LYS A 79 -3.97 13.25 -2.12
N THR A 80 -3.49 14.46 -2.41
CA THR A 80 -3.66 15.11 -3.71
C THR A 80 -2.82 14.46 -4.82
N GLU A 81 -1.81 13.68 -4.46
CA GLU A 81 -0.99 12.90 -5.39
C GLU A 81 -1.56 11.49 -5.66
N ILE A 82 -2.60 11.10 -4.92
CA ILE A 82 -3.25 9.79 -5.09
C ILE A 82 -4.34 9.89 -6.16
N GLN A 83 -4.23 9.06 -7.19
CA GLN A 83 -5.34 8.82 -8.10
C GLN A 83 -6.40 7.95 -7.39
N PRO A 84 -7.63 8.46 -7.14
CA PRO A 84 -8.65 7.66 -6.48
C PRO A 84 -9.17 6.55 -7.39
N LEU A 85 -9.60 5.46 -6.76
CA LEU A 85 -10.54 4.51 -7.32
C LEU A 85 -11.93 5.15 -7.26
N ILE A 86 -12.60 5.23 -8.40
CA ILE A 86 -13.86 5.95 -8.56
C ILE A 86 -14.97 4.95 -8.85
N GLU A 87 -16.03 5.02 -8.06
CA GLU A 87 -17.25 4.22 -8.20
C GLU A 87 -18.49 5.13 -8.18
N ASP A 88 -19.65 4.54 -8.48
CA ASP A 88 -20.96 5.22 -8.46
C ASP A 88 -20.98 6.54 -9.26
N ASN A 89 -20.44 6.51 -10.48
CA ASN A 89 -20.35 7.67 -11.39
C ASN A 89 -19.63 8.88 -10.79
N GLY A 90 -18.62 8.67 -9.92
CA GLY A 90 -17.87 9.76 -9.30
C GLY A 90 -18.25 10.06 -7.86
N ARG A 91 -19.40 9.56 -7.40
CA ARG A 91 -19.92 9.86 -6.05
C ARG A 91 -19.21 9.10 -4.95
N PHE A 92 -18.51 8.02 -5.27
CA PHE A 92 -17.70 7.28 -4.32
C PHE A 92 -16.24 7.32 -4.77
N ARG A 93 -15.39 7.88 -3.93
CA ARG A 93 -13.95 8.03 -4.19
C ARG A 93 -13.16 7.38 -3.07
N ASN A 94 -12.34 6.40 -3.42
CA ASN A 94 -11.48 5.68 -2.50
C ASN A 94 -10.00 5.98 -2.81
N PHE A 95 -9.30 6.55 -1.84
CA PHE A 95 -7.89 6.91 -1.92
C PHE A 95 -7.06 5.92 -1.07
N PRO A 96 -6.28 5.00 -1.68
CA PRO A 96 -5.43 4.06 -0.96
C PRO A 96 -4.21 4.77 -0.34
N VAL A 97 -4.37 5.27 0.89
CA VAL A 97 -3.33 6.04 1.58
C VAL A 97 -2.17 5.17 2.06
N PHE A 98 -2.46 3.97 2.56
CA PHE A 98 -1.44 2.95 2.85
C PHE A 98 -1.88 1.62 2.24
N PRO A 99 -1.40 1.27 1.05
CA PRO A 99 -1.72 -0.01 0.42
C PRO A 99 -1.27 -1.22 1.25
N PHE A 100 -1.88 -2.37 0.98
CA PHE A 100 -1.57 -3.62 1.67
C PHE A 100 -0.07 -3.93 1.70
N ASP A 101 0.43 -4.20 2.90
CA ASP A 101 1.73 -4.80 3.13
C ASP A 101 1.53 -6.09 3.93
N SER A 102 2.03 -7.21 3.40
CA SER A 102 1.97 -8.53 4.04
C SER A 102 2.54 -8.59 5.46
N LYS A 103 3.49 -7.71 5.81
CA LYS A 103 4.06 -7.60 7.16
C LYS A 103 3.13 -6.86 8.11
N ARG A 104 2.47 -5.80 7.62
CA ARG A 104 1.51 -5.00 8.39
C ARG A 104 0.17 -5.71 8.56
N ARG A 105 -0.25 -6.49 7.55
CA ARG A 105 -1.55 -7.16 7.45
C ARG A 105 -2.74 -6.22 7.55
N PHE A 106 -2.53 -4.95 7.23
CA PHE A 106 -3.61 -4.02 7.02
C PHE A 106 -3.31 -3.13 5.83
N GLU A 107 -4.36 -2.50 5.34
CA GLU A 107 -4.31 -1.38 4.41
C GLU A 107 -5.27 -0.29 4.90
N MET A 108 -5.01 0.94 4.49
CA MET A 108 -5.75 2.11 4.92
C MET A 108 -6.17 2.94 3.73
N TYR A 109 -7.39 3.43 3.82
CA TYR A 109 -8.05 4.21 2.79
C TYR A 109 -8.61 5.49 3.38
N SER A 110 -8.52 6.59 2.64
CA SER A 110 -9.36 7.77 2.84
C SER A 110 -10.50 7.71 1.83
N LEU A 111 -11.73 7.85 2.29
CA LEU A 111 -12.91 7.82 1.43
C LEU A 111 -13.62 9.16 1.44
N GLU A 112 -14.17 9.50 0.28
CA GLU A 112 -15.12 10.59 0.09
C GLU A 112 -16.37 10.03 -0.60
N ILE A 113 -17.53 10.23 0.01
CA ILE A 113 -18.82 9.76 -0.50
C ILE A 113 -19.74 10.96 -0.61
N ASP A 114 -20.13 11.33 -1.82
CA ASP A 114 -21.11 12.40 -2.05
C ASP A 114 -22.48 12.03 -1.49
N SER A 115 -23.36 13.01 -1.30
CA SER A 115 -24.74 12.77 -0.89
C SER A 115 -25.42 11.75 -1.82
N GLY A 116 -26.00 10.70 -1.24
CA GLY A 116 -26.63 9.61 -1.98
C GLY A 116 -25.66 8.63 -2.65
N GLY A 117 -24.34 8.89 -2.57
CA GLY A 117 -23.29 7.98 -3.03
C GLY A 117 -23.32 6.68 -2.26
N HIS A 118 -23.02 5.58 -2.96
CA HIS A 118 -23.01 4.24 -2.37
C HIS A 118 -21.96 3.33 -3.02
N LEU A 119 -21.63 2.27 -2.30
CA LEU A 119 -20.85 1.15 -2.82
C LEU A 119 -21.31 -0.15 -2.16
N ASP A 120 -21.58 -1.16 -2.97
CA ASP A 120 -21.77 -2.53 -2.51
C ASP A 120 -20.45 -3.29 -2.65
N ALA A 121 -20.05 -3.97 -1.58
CA ALA A 121 -18.82 -4.73 -1.49
C ALA A 121 -19.11 -6.23 -1.31
N GLU A 122 -18.40 -7.03 -2.11
CA GLU A 122 -18.35 -8.48 -1.93
C GLU A 122 -17.64 -8.84 -0.61
N ALA A 123 -17.96 -10.04 -0.10
CA ALA A 123 -17.32 -10.56 1.10
C ALA A 123 -15.78 -10.57 0.97
N HIS A 124 -15.10 -9.98 1.94
CA HIS A 124 -13.65 -10.05 2.04
C HIS A 124 -13.20 -11.45 2.52
N PRO A 125 -11.89 -11.75 2.47
CA PRO A 125 -11.36 -13.01 3.00
C PRO A 125 -11.80 -13.29 4.44
N HIS A 126 -11.82 -14.57 4.80
CA HIS A 126 -12.32 -15.02 6.10
C HIS A 126 -11.65 -14.28 7.26
N GLY A 127 -12.48 -13.78 8.18
CA GLY A 127 -12.04 -13.07 9.38
C GLY A 127 -11.58 -11.63 9.16
N THR A 128 -11.54 -11.12 7.93
CA THR A 128 -11.20 -9.72 7.64
C THR A 128 -12.09 -8.79 8.45
N GLN A 129 -11.48 -7.76 9.03
CA GLN A 129 -12.17 -6.74 9.81
C GLN A 129 -11.95 -5.37 9.19
N GLU A 130 -12.99 -4.56 9.25
CA GLU A 130 -12.90 -3.15 8.92
C GLU A 130 -13.08 -2.29 10.14
N PHE A 131 -12.32 -1.20 10.19
CA PHE A 131 -12.38 -0.17 11.19
C PHE A 131 -12.57 1.17 10.48
N ILE A 132 -13.69 1.84 10.75
CA ILE A 132 -14.04 3.09 10.08
C ILE A 132 -14.17 4.19 11.13
N THR A 133 -13.65 5.38 10.82
CA THR A 133 -13.87 6.61 11.58
C THR A 133 -14.35 7.70 10.64
N VAL A 134 -15.49 8.31 10.97
CA VAL A 134 -16.10 9.39 10.16
C VAL A 134 -15.61 10.75 10.66
N PHE A 135 -15.10 11.58 9.76
CA PHE A 135 -14.59 12.92 10.08
C PHE A 135 -15.53 14.05 9.63
N SER A 136 -16.38 13.79 8.64
CA SER A 136 -17.41 14.72 8.16
C SER A 136 -18.60 13.95 7.63
N GLY A 137 -19.80 14.51 7.75
CA GLY A 137 -21.04 13.88 7.30
C GLY A 137 -21.42 12.63 8.10
N GLU A 138 -22.07 11.69 7.41
CA GLU A 138 -22.55 10.43 7.96
C GLU A 138 -22.55 9.32 6.89
N VAL A 139 -22.39 8.07 7.34
CA VAL A 139 -22.49 6.89 6.48
C VAL A 139 -23.32 5.82 7.15
N ILE A 140 -24.17 5.16 6.36
CA ILE A 140 -24.85 3.92 6.75
C ILE A 140 -24.01 2.76 6.25
N ILE A 141 -23.60 1.89 7.17
CA ILE A 141 -22.99 0.60 6.87
C ILE A 141 -24.08 -0.47 6.94
N SER A 142 -24.28 -1.22 5.86
CA SER A 142 -25.27 -2.30 5.81
C SER A 142 -24.56 -3.65 5.80
N LEU A 143 -24.90 -4.56 6.72
CA LEU A 143 -24.33 -5.90 6.83
C LEU A 143 -25.39 -6.85 7.41
N ASN A 144 -25.60 -8.02 6.80
CA ASN A 144 -26.53 -9.05 7.30
C ASN A 144 -27.95 -8.50 7.60
N ASN A 145 -28.51 -7.70 6.69
CA ASN A 145 -29.81 -7.01 6.84
C ASN A 145 -29.92 -5.99 7.98
N ASN A 146 -28.80 -5.62 8.61
CA ASN A 146 -28.76 -4.57 9.62
C ASN A 146 -28.08 -3.33 9.05
N ASN A 147 -28.59 -2.15 9.43
CA ASN A 147 -28.05 -0.86 9.04
C ASN A 147 -27.50 -0.14 10.27
N PHE A 148 -26.28 0.35 10.16
CA PHE A 148 -25.58 1.06 11.24
C PHE A 148 -25.21 2.46 10.75
N LEU A 149 -25.86 3.48 11.30
CA LEU A 149 -25.51 4.87 11.05
C LEU A 149 -24.27 5.24 11.87
N VAL A 150 -23.23 5.72 11.18
CA VAL A 150 -22.01 6.23 11.79
C VAL A 150 -21.89 7.70 11.42
N THR A 151 -21.94 8.57 12.42
CA THR A 151 -21.88 10.02 12.25
C THR A 151 -20.49 10.55 12.59
N THR A 152 -20.22 11.79 12.18
CA THR A 152 -18.98 12.52 12.46
C THR A 152 -18.49 12.36 13.91
N GLY A 153 -17.20 12.04 14.05
CA GLY A 153 -16.53 11.84 15.35
C GLY A 153 -16.67 10.42 15.91
N ASN A 154 -17.48 9.56 15.30
CA ASN A 154 -17.69 8.19 15.74
C ASN A 154 -16.97 7.18 14.84
N SER A 155 -16.82 5.97 15.38
CA SER A 155 -16.17 4.85 14.70
C SER A 155 -17.01 3.59 14.79
N ILE A 156 -16.82 2.69 13.81
CA ILE A 156 -17.39 1.35 13.81
C ILE A 156 -16.31 0.33 13.49
N ARG A 157 -16.46 -0.87 14.04
CA ARG A 157 -15.72 -2.06 13.59
C ARG A 157 -16.68 -3.20 13.34
N PHE A 158 -16.53 -3.86 12.20
CA PHE A 158 -17.29 -5.05 11.85
C PHE A 158 -16.42 -6.10 11.15
N LYS A 159 -16.94 -7.32 11.04
CA LYS A 159 -16.32 -8.35 10.21
C LYS A 159 -16.77 -8.13 8.77
N ALA A 160 -15.82 -7.89 7.88
CA ALA A 160 -16.06 -7.65 6.46
C ALA A 160 -16.00 -8.94 5.63
N ASP A 161 -15.90 -10.10 6.28
CA ASP A 161 -15.95 -11.44 5.67
C ASP A 161 -17.38 -11.86 5.27
N SER A 162 -18.26 -10.90 5.03
CA SER A 162 -19.62 -11.04 4.52
C SER A 162 -19.95 -9.83 3.64
N PRO A 163 -20.88 -9.95 2.67
CA PRO A 163 -21.26 -8.83 1.81
C PRO A 163 -21.78 -7.66 2.65
N HIS A 164 -21.34 -6.46 2.30
CA HIS A 164 -21.67 -5.24 3.02
C HIS A 164 -21.72 -4.05 2.08
N SER A 165 -22.29 -2.93 2.53
CA SER A 165 -22.36 -1.72 1.73
C SER A 165 -22.21 -0.45 2.54
N TYR A 166 -21.84 0.61 1.84
CA TYR A 166 -21.64 1.96 2.36
C TYR A 166 -22.60 2.87 1.64
N LYS A 167 -23.30 3.73 2.37
CA LYS A 167 -24.16 4.74 1.76
C LYS A 167 -24.14 6.03 2.56
N ASN A 168 -23.85 7.14 1.89
CA ASN A 168 -24.04 8.45 2.50
C ASN A 168 -25.53 8.85 2.39
N SER A 169 -26.23 8.83 3.52
CA SER A 169 -27.64 9.27 3.63
C SER A 169 -27.80 10.77 3.87
N GLY A 170 -26.73 11.47 4.20
CA GLY A 170 -26.73 12.89 4.50
C GLY A 170 -26.73 13.78 3.25
N SER A 171 -26.84 15.10 3.47
CA SER A 171 -26.82 16.13 2.42
C SER A 171 -25.42 16.67 2.10
N GLU A 172 -24.42 16.37 2.93
CA GLU A 172 -23.03 16.82 2.78
C GLU A 172 -22.14 15.65 2.35
N VAL A 173 -20.95 15.95 1.86
CA VAL A 173 -19.95 14.91 1.56
C VAL A 173 -19.51 14.23 2.86
N CYS A 174 -19.61 12.91 2.90
CA CYS A 174 -19.08 12.11 3.99
C CYS A 174 -17.59 11.84 3.74
N THR A 175 -16.75 12.16 4.72
CA THR A 175 -15.31 11.83 4.67
C THR A 175 -14.97 10.90 5.82
N LEU A 176 -14.25 9.83 5.52
CA LEU A 176 -13.89 8.82 6.52
C LEU A 176 -12.51 8.22 6.25
N CYS A 177 -11.92 7.66 7.30
CA CYS A 177 -10.80 6.74 7.20
C CYS A 177 -11.32 5.32 7.40
N MET A 178 -10.80 4.39 6.61
CA MET A 178 -11.08 2.96 6.72
C MET A 178 -9.75 2.21 6.82
N VAL A 179 -9.63 1.33 7.80
CA VAL A 179 -8.54 0.35 7.91
C VAL A 179 -9.14 -1.03 7.69
N ILE A 180 -8.61 -1.77 6.71
CA ILE A 180 -8.93 -3.17 6.49
C ILE A 180 -7.80 -4.00 7.09
N TYR A 181 -8.12 -4.84 8.08
CA TYR A 181 -7.18 -5.74 8.73
C TYR A 181 -7.45 -7.20 8.35
N TYR A 182 -6.41 -7.91 7.97
CA TYR A 182 -6.44 -9.29 7.52
C TYR A 182 -5.85 -10.21 8.60
N PRO A 183 -6.64 -11.08 9.24
CA PRO A 183 -6.12 -12.04 10.21
C PRO A 183 -5.27 -13.12 9.54
N GLN A 184 -4.51 -13.87 10.37
CA GLN A 184 -3.71 -15.03 9.96
C GLN A 184 -4.58 -16.26 9.70
#